data_AF-A0A9W6PNJ7-F1
#
_entry.id   AF-A0A9W6PNJ7-F1
#
_cell.length_a   1.000
_cell.length_b   1.000
_cell.length_c   1.000
_cell.angle_alpha   90.00
_cell.angle_beta   90.00
_cell.angle_gamma   90.00
#
_symmetry.space_group_name_H-M   'P 1'
#
loop_
_entity.id
_entity.type
_entity.pdbx_description
1 polymer ?
#
loop_
_entity_poly.entity_id
_entity_poly.type
_entity_poly.pdbx_seq_one_letter_code
_entity_poly.pdbx_strand_id
1 'polypeptide(L)'
;MSWVFDNATRDWVDLAHGTTGLAPGLAGGRYVCWACREHLMLKGARPDSKVSPYFSHTSGADCAAAPAVREQLEADGRIVIEFQRRITRAWPGVHCVLEAPFDAGANAAAGRSVLPPAVVVGGDGNEVLVVERPRRPVGTGEVEQRIQAVKARYGGGARHVWFWAKDALQAARLADLAVLPRGLAKARHATIAPTEQQLAILAAGGRVYFLDGQQVLIPYGVHDFDHEQRSEEDWDFPDWRWGWHRDWRISHPVPAPDATRWGLAPVTFDELTRTRGVFSLATANDLMNRLEQSQRGRWRSRRSQAAALYQERHRPTPPAEPTAPLPMPAAEASPEPPAPPAAPPEPPASAAAVPGSRPHRPPLPEERPEPEAQKTNQPDGEQLPEDSVYLPAAAVPPGPMPPPPAYPPAPGQPPLVPSPAQGQRRGWRSLFGLRT
;
A
#
# COMPACT_ATOMS: atom_id res chain seq x y z
N MET A 1 -19.92 23.42 5.02
CA MET A 1 -18.63 22.81 5.40
C MET A 1 -18.64 22.58 6.90
N SER A 2 -18.67 21.32 7.33
CA SER A 2 -18.52 20.97 8.77
C SER A 2 -17.07 20.90 9.22
N TRP A 3 -16.12 20.92 8.27
CA TRP A 3 -14.69 20.76 8.51
C TRP A 3 -13.91 22.01 8.11
N VAL A 4 -13.03 22.49 8.99
CA VAL A 4 -12.13 23.62 8.70
C VAL A 4 -10.73 23.37 9.26
N PHE A 5 -9.75 24.05 8.69
CA PHE A 5 -8.41 24.08 9.26
C PHE A 5 -8.32 25.19 10.30
N ASP A 6 -7.82 24.83 11.48
CA ASP A 6 -7.55 25.73 12.59
C ASP A 6 -6.06 26.08 12.61
N ASN A 7 -5.72 27.30 12.20
CA ASN A 7 -4.34 27.79 12.17
C ASN A 7 -3.69 27.85 13.56
N ALA A 8 -4.47 28.03 14.62
CA ALA A 8 -3.94 28.19 15.96
C ALA A 8 -3.49 26.84 16.54
N THR A 9 -4.30 25.79 16.37
CA THR A 9 -3.96 24.44 16.84
C THR A 9 -3.23 23.60 15.80
N ARG A 10 -3.23 24.05 14.53
CA ARG A 10 -2.77 23.29 13.37
C ARG A 10 -3.48 21.94 13.25
N ASP A 11 -4.78 21.96 13.53
CA ASP A 11 -5.62 20.76 13.50
C ASP A 11 -6.89 21.00 12.68
N TRP A 12 -7.56 19.91 12.33
CA TRP A 12 -8.84 19.94 11.64
C TRP A 12 -9.98 19.91 12.64
N VAL A 13 -10.81 20.92 12.56
CA VAL A 13 -12.01 21.03 13.37
C VAL A 13 -13.17 20.43 12.61
N ASP A 14 -13.93 19.57 13.28
CA ASP A 14 -15.18 19.01 12.82
C ASP A 14 -16.29 19.37 13.78
N LEU A 15 -17.25 20.16 13.30
CA LEU A 15 -18.38 20.58 14.11
C LEU A 15 -19.28 19.42 14.55
N ALA A 16 -19.19 18.24 13.91
CA ALA A 16 -19.90 17.05 14.37
C ALA A 16 -19.39 16.54 15.74
N HIS A 17 -18.17 16.91 16.15
CA HIS A 17 -17.63 16.62 17.49
C HIS A 17 -17.95 17.71 18.53
N GLY A 18 -18.77 18.68 18.16
CA GLY A 18 -19.16 19.81 19.02
C GLY A 18 -18.25 21.03 18.88
N THR A 19 -18.50 22.04 19.71
CA THR A 19 -17.83 23.35 19.65
C THR A 19 -16.97 23.66 20.87
N THR A 20 -16.81 22.72 21.79
CA THR A 20 -16.04 22.91 23.02
C THR A 20 -14.59 23.29 22.69
N GLY A 21 -14.11 24.42 23.22
CA GLY A 21 -12.75 24.92 22.97
C GLY A 21 -12.57 25.71 21.67
N LEU A 22 -13.62 25.83 20.84
CA LEU A 22 -13.60 26.66 19.65
C LEU A 22 -13.94 28.12 19.99
N ALA A 23 -13.09 29.03 19.53
CA ALA A 23 -13.36 30.46 19.65
C ALA A 23 -14.48 30.86 18.66
N PRO A 24 -15.61 31.44 19.10
CA PRO A 24 -16.67 31.88 18.21
C PRO A 24 -16.27 33.15 17.44
N GLY A 25 -17.01 33.45 16.37
CA GLY A 25 -16.79 34.63 15.55
C GLY A 25 -15.53 34.50 14.68
N LEU A 26 -14.92 35.64 14.37
CA LEU A 26 -13.74 35.75 13.51
C LEU A 26 -12.50 35.07 14.10
N ALA A 27 -12.43 34.94 15.42
CA ALA A 27 -11.32 34.30 16.15
C ALA A 27 -9.93 34.75 15.66
N GLY A 28 -9.75 36.01 15.28
CA GLY A 28 -8.48 36.53 14.76
C GLY A 28 -8.00 35.89 13.45
N GLY A 29 -8.90 35.32 12.64
CA GLY A 29 -8.54 34.60 11.41
C GLY A 29 -8.07 33.16 11.65
N ARG A 30 -8.34 32.60 12.84
CA ARG A 30 -7.98 31.23 13.26
C ARG A 30 -8.46 30.17 12.26
N TYR A 31 -9.70 30.28 11.77
CA TYR A 31 -10.26 29.30 10.86
C TYR A 31 -10.07 29.71 9.41
N VAL A 32 -9.65 28.78 8.56
CA VAL A 32 -9.41 29.04 7.14
C VAL A 32 -10.19 28.07 6.27
N CYS A 33 -10.82 28.61 5.22
CA CYS A 33 -11.47 27.83 4.19
C CYS A 33 -10.41 27.11 3.36
N TRP A 34 -10.46 25.79 3.34
CA TRP A 34 -9.47 25.03 2.58
C TRP A 34 -9.54 25.31 1.09
N ALA A 35 -10.75 25.53 0.56
CA ALA A 35 -10.97 25.67 -0.87
C ALA A 35 -10.52 27.03 -1.43
N CYS A 36 -10.82 28.14 -0.76
CA CYS A 36 -10.45 29.49 -1.23
C CYS A 36 -9.35 30.16 -0.41
N ARG A 37 -8.85 29.54 0.67
CA ARG A 37 -7.85 30.07 1.61
C ARG A 37 -8.27 31.32 2.40
N GLU A 38 -9.52 31.77 2.29
CA GLU A 38 -10.02 32.91 3.05
C GLU A 38 -10.34 32.56 4.50
N HIS A 39 -10.31 33.58 5.37
CA HIS A 39 -10.69 33.41 6.77
C HIS A 39 -12.18 33.13 6.94
N LEU A 40 -12.48 32.26 7.89
CA LEU A 40 -13.82 31.86 8.26
C LEU A 40 -14.20 32.38 9.65
N MET A 41 -15.49 32.56 9.84
CA MET A 41 -16.14 32.92 11.09
C MET A 41 -16.95 31.73 11.60
N LEU A 42 -16.79 31.35 12.87
CA LEU A 42 -17.63 30.36 13.53
C LEU A 42 -18.91 31.04 14.08
N LYS A 43 -20.06 30.68 13.52
CA LYS A 43 -21.39 31.13 13.96
C LYS A 43 -22.12 29.98 14.67
N GLY A 44 -23.18 30.29 15.41
CA GLY A 44 -24.01 29.28 16.09
C GLY A 44 -23.37 28.57 17.29
N ALA A 45 -22.12 28.88 17.64
CA ALA A 45 -21.38 28.19 18.72
C ALA A 45 -21.64 28.74 20.13
N ARG A 46 -22.44 29.80 20.28
CA ARG A 46 -22.79 30.34 21.61
C ARG A 46 -23.92 29.52 22.25
N PRO A 47 -23.94 29.35 23.59
CA PRO A 47 -24.93 28.52 24.28
C PRO A 47 -26.39 28.93 24.03
N ASP A 48 -26.63 30.22 23.76
CA ASP A 48 -27.94 30.82 23.52
C ASP A 48 -28.34 30.83 22.04
N SER A 49 -27.52 30.25 21.15
CA SER A 49 -27.79 30.31 19.72
C SER A 49 -28.94 29.38 19.32
N LYS A 50 -29.88 29.92 18.56
CA LYS A 50 -31.00 29.15 17.96
C LYS A 50 -30.61 28.39 16.70
N VAL A 51 -29.37 28.55 16.23
CA VAL A 51 -28.88 27.96 14.99
C VAL A 51 -27.70 27.04 15.33
N SER A 52 -27.71 25.84 14.76
CA SER A 52 -26.59 24.89 14.88
C SER A 52 -25.26 25.54 14.46
N PRO A 53 -24.14 25.22 15.11
CA PRO A 53 -22.85 25.78 14.75
C PRO A 53 -22.47 25.56 13.28
N TYR A 54 -21.90 26.59 12.65
CA TYR A 54 -21.40 26.50 11.27
C TYR A 54 -20.31 27.53 10.99
N PHE A 55 -19.45 27.23 10.02
CA PHE A 55 -18.45 28.16 9.50
C PHE A 55 -18.98 28.94 8.29
N SER A 56 -18.72 30.25 8.25
CA SER A 56 -19.08 31.12 7.14
C SER A 56 -17.94 32.06 6.77
N HIS A 57 -17.80 32.43 5.50
CA HIS A 57 -16.89 33.50 5.08
C HIS A 57 -17.29 34.82 5.73
N THR A 58 -16.30 35.67 5.97
CA THR A 58 -16.46 36.96 6.67
C THR A 58 -17.31 37.95 5.88
N SER A 59 -17.24 37.90 4.55
CA SER A 59 -18.06 38.70 3.63
C SER A 59 -19.54 38.30 3.62
N GLY A 60 -19.90 37.16 4.23
CA GLY A 60 -21.23 36.57 4.09
C GLY A 60 -21.50 35.96 2.70
N ALA A 61 -20.55 36.04 1.78
CA ALA A 61 -20.63 35.45 0.46
C ALA A 61 -20.37 33.94 0.50
N ASP A 62 -20.85 33.25 -0.53
CA ASP A 62 -20.44 31.89 -0.81
C ASP A 62 -18.94 31.80 -1.06
N CYS A 63 -18.38 30.61 -0.81
CA CYS A 63 -16.98 30.33 -1.11
C CYS A 63 -16.68 30.67 -2.59
N ALA A 64 -15.61 31.44 -2.82
CA ALA A 64 -15.16 31.80 -4.17
C ALA A 64 -14.68 30.58 -5.00
N ALA A 65 -14.37 29.46 -4.35
CA ALA A 65 -14.01 28.22 -5.05
C ALA A 65 -15.24 27.59 -5.71
N ALA A 66 -15.06 27.08 -6.93
CA ALA A 66 -16.11 26.40 -7.67
C ALA A 66 -16.72 25.23 -6.86
N PRO A 67 -18.05 25.00 -6.89
CA PRO A 67 -18.71 23.98 -6.08
C PRO A 67 -18.07 22.59 -6.18
N ALA A 68 -17.71 22.15 -7.39
CA ALA A 68 -17.05 20.86 -7.62
C ALA A 68 -15.70 20.74 -6.91
N VAL A 69 -14.92 21.83 -6.83
CA VAL A 69 -13.63 21.85 -6.12
C VAL A 69 -13.86 21.69 -4.63
N ARG A 70 -14.90 22.32 -4.08
CA ARG A 70 -15.21 22.22 -2.64
C ARG A 70 -15.64 20.81 -2.26
N GLU A 71 -16.51 20.20 -3.05
CA GLU A 71 -16.98 18.82 -2.84
C GLU A 71 -15.82 17.84 -2.92
N GLN A 72 -14.93 18.02 -3.91
CA GLN A 72 -13.72 17.23 -4.06
C GLN A 72 -12.80 17.33 -2.83
N LEU A 73 -12.53 18.56 -2.36
CA LEU A 73 -11.69 18.79 -1.18
C LEU A 73 -12.32 18.26 0.11
N GLU A 74 -13.65 18.33 0.25
CA GLU A 74 -14.34 17.78 1.41
C GLU A 74 -14.26 16.25 1.44
N ALA A 75 -14.46 15.60 0.29
CA ALA A 75 -14.31 14.16 0.15
C ALA A 75 -12.87 13.71 0.46
N ASP A 76 -11.87 14.44 -0.04
CA ASP A 76 -10.46 14.12 0.18
C ASP A 76 -10.02 14.37 1.63
N GLY A 77 -10.43 15.51 2.20
CA GLY A 77 -10.17 15.85 3.59
C GLY A 77 -10.72 14.80 4.55
N ARG A 78 -11.96 14.32 4.32
CA ARG A 78 -12.57 13.27 5.13
C ARG A 78 -11.73 12.00 5.17
N ILE A 79 -11.18 11.60 4.02
CA ILE A 79 -10.38 10.38 3.94
C ILE A 79 -9.02 10.54 4.62
N VAL A 80 -8.36 11.68 4.42
CA VAL A 80 -7.06 11.96 5.07
C VAL A 80 -7.22 12.06 6.59
N ILE A 81 -8.28 12.70 7.07
CA ILE A 81 -8.59 12.78 8.49
C ILE A 81 -8.89 11.40 9.08
N GLU A 82 -9.70 10.60 8.39
CA GLU A 82 -9.98 9.22 8.82
C GLU A 82 -8.69 8.38 8.85
N PHE A 83 -7.81 8.56 7.87
CA PHE A 83 -6.50 7.91 7.84
C PHE A 83 -5.63 8.33 9.02
N GLN A 84 -5.53 9.63 9.32
CA GLN A 84 -4.82 10.15 10.50
C GLN A 84 -5.40 9.57 11.81
N ARG A 85 -6.72 9.57 11.96
CA ARG A 85 -7.40 8.98 13.12
C ARG A 85 -7.09 7.50 13.29
N ARG A 86 -7.04 6.74 12.19
CA ARG A 86 -6.66 5.32 12.22
C ARG A 86 -5.22 5.14 12.69
N ILE A 87 -4.28 5.96 12.22
CA ILE A 87 -2.89 5.96 12.72
C ILE A 87 -2.87 6.24 14.23
N THR A 88 -3.54 7.32 14.66
CA THR A 88 -3.55 7.74 16.07
C THR A 88 -4.18 6.67 16.98
N ARG A 89 -5.22 5.97 16.51
CA ARG A 89 -5.84 4.85 17.24
C ARG A 89 -4.95 3.62 17.30
N ALA A 90 -4.28 3.29 16.18
CA ALA A 90 -3.37 2.15 16.12
C ALA A 90 -2.10 2.38 16.96
N TRP A 91 -1.67 3.64 17.11
CA TRP A 91 -0.49 4.05 17.87
C TRP A 91 -0.78 5.13 18.92
N PRO A 92 -1.31 4.74 20.09
CA PRO A 92 -1.44 5.67 21.20
C PRO A 92 -0.06 6.26 21.59
N GLY A 93 0.07 7.59 21.54
CA GLY A 93 1.30 8.31 21.90
C GLY A 93 2.17 8.75 20.72
N VAL A 94 1.89 8.33 19.48
CA VAL A 94 2.60 8.84 18.30
C VAL A 94 2.22 10.30 18.02
N HIS A 95 3.18 11.11 17.61
CA HIS A 95 2.88 12.45 17.10
C HIS A 95 2.36 12.35 15.65
N CYS A 96 1.05 12.34 15.47
CA CYS A 96 0.39 12.25 14.17
C CYS A 96 -0.50 13.47 13.93
N VAL A 97 -0.06 14.36 13.06
CA VAL A 97 -0.72 15.65 12.78
C VAL A 97 -1.07 15.79 11.32
N LEU A 98 -2.05 16.65 11.05
CA LEU A 98 -2.42 17.06 9.71
C LEU A 98 -1.77 18.39 9.41
N GLU A 99 -0.85 18.41 8.46
CA GLU A 99 -0.23 19.65 8.03
C GLU A 99 -0.82 20.11 6.70
N ALA A 100 -0.87 21.43 6.53
CA ALA A 100 -1.11 21.99 5.21
C ALA A 100 -0.07 21.41 4.22
N PRO A 101 -0.47 21.05 2.99
CA PRO A 101 0.44 20.54 2.00
C PRO A 101 1.55 21.56 1.78
N PHE A 102 2.74 21.05 1.45
CA PHE A 102 3.87 21.86 1.03
C PHE A 102 3.53 22.55 -0.30
N ASP A 103 2.88 23.71 -0.22
CA ASP A 103 2.59 24.51 -1.40
C ASP A 103 3.90 25.15 -1.87
N ALA A 104 4.59 24.45 -2.77
CA ALA A 104 5.80 24.95 -3.41
C ALA A 104 5.43 26.01 -4.46
N GLY A 105 5.58 27.28 -4.10
CA GLY A 105 5.66 28.39 -5.05
C GLY A 105 4.36 29.14 -5.39
N ALA A 106 4.43 29.94 -6.46
CA ALA A 106 3.43 30.93 -6.90
C ALA A 106 2.02 30.37 -7.15
N ASN A 107 1.88 29.04 -7.28
CA ASN A 107 0.59 28.37 -7.43
C ASN A 107 -0.25 28.37 -6.14
N ALA A 108 0.38 28.57 -4.97
CA ALA A 108 -0.30 28.80 -3.70
C ALA A 108 -1.14 30.10 -3.74
N ALA A 109 -0.60 31.14 -4.36
CA ALA A 109 -1.24 32.45 -4.49
C ALA A 109 -2.36 32.47 -5.56
N ALA A 110 -2.34 31.52 -6.50
CA ALA A 110 -3.31 31.45 -7.59
C ALA A 110 -4.53 30.57 -7.28
N GLY A 111 -4.61 29.92 -6.11
CA GLY A 111 -5.74 29.05 -5.72
C GLY A 111 -5.97 27.84 -6.64
N ARG A 112 -5.00 27.53 -7.51
CA ARG A 112 -5.18 26.60 -8.65
C ARG A 112 -4.87 25.15 -8.34
N SER A 113 -4.39 24.84 -7.14
CA SER A 113 -4.13 23.47 -6.72
C SER A 113 -4.11 23.41 -5.21
N VAL A 114 -5.27 23.12 -4.63
CA VAL A 114 -5.33 22.77 -3.21
C VAL A 114 -5.28 21.25 -3.14
N LEU A 115 -4.17 20.69 -2.67
CA LEU A 115 -4.14 19.28 -2.26
C LEU A 115 -4.81 19.16 -0.89
N PRO A 116 -5.34 17.98 -0.50
CA PRO A 116 -5.70 17.76 0.89
C PRO A 116 -4.46 17.90 1.79
N PRO A 117 -4.65 18.13 3.10
CA PRO A 117 -3.55 18.13 4.06
C PRO A 117 -2.70 16.85 3.96
N ALA A 118 -1.43 16.96 4.30
CA ALA A 118 -0.57 15.80 4.46
C ALA A 118 -0.70 15.25 5.89
N VAL A 119 -0.67 13.92 6.06
CA VAL A 119 -0.51 13.33 7.38
C VAL A 119 0.98 13.24 7.68
N VAL A 120 1.41 13.87 8.76
CA VAL A 120 2.79 13.84 9.23
C VAL A 120 2.84 13.01 10.51
N VAL A 121 3.59 11.92 10.47
CA VAL A 121 3.82 11.05 11.61
C VAL A 121 5.28 11.19 12.03
N GLY A 122 5.51 11.66 13.25
CA GLY A 122 6.80 11.61 13.91
C GLY A 122 6.99 10.27 14.58
N GLY A 123 8.03 9.53 14.20
CA GLY A 123 8.47 8.32 14.88
C GLY A 123 9.56 8.60 15.94
N ASP A 124 9.86 7.59 16.74
CA ASP A 124 11.01 7.61 17.63
C ASP A 124 12.32 7.61 16.79
N GLY A 125 13.28 8.47 17.12
CA GLY A 125 14.61 8.47 16.48
C GLY A 125 14.75 9.23 15.14
N ASN A 126 14.09 10.38 14.98
CA ASN A 126 14.16 11.27 13.81
C ASN A 126 13.55 10.72 12.50
N GLU A 127 12.86 9.58 12.51
CA GLU A 127 12.12 9.13 11.32
C GLU A 127 10.79 9.87 11.21
N VAL A 128 10.64 10.71 10.19
CA VAL A 128 9.37 11.37 9.85
C VAL A 128 8.76 10.69 8.63
N LEU A 129 7.50 10.31 8.73
CA LEU A 129 6.69 9.88 7.61
C LEU A 129 5.75 11.00 7.20
N VAL A 130 5.81 11.40 5.94
CA VAL A 130 4.84 12.31 5.33
C VAL A 130 3.99 11.52 4.35
N VAL A 131 2.67 11.58 4.54
CA VAL A 131 1.69 10.91 3.70
C VAL A 131 0.86 11.94 2.94
N GLU A 132 0.95 11.92 1.62
CA GLU A 132 0.12 12.74 0.73
C GLU A 132 -0.87 11.86 -0.03
N ARG A 133 -2.06 12.39 -0.33
CA ARG A 133 -3.11 11.66 -1.05
C ARG A 133 -3.69 12.51 -2.17
N PRO A 134 -3.03 12.62 -3.33
CA PRO A 134 -3.59 13.35 -4.45
C PRO A 134 -4.72 12.54 -5.09
N ARG A 135 -5.85 13.19 -5.38
CA ARG A 135 -6.88 12.65 -6.28
C ARG A 135 -6.85 13.26 -7.68
N ARG A 136 -6.18 14.39 -7.87
CA ARG A 136 -5.89 14.92 -9.20
C ARG A 136 -4.56 14.37 -9.72
N PRO A 137 -4.37 14.34 -11.04
CA PRO A 137 -3.04 14.23 -11.61
C PRO A 137 -2.13 15.34 -11.05
N VAL A 138 -0.98 14.94 -10.52
CA VAL A 138 0.09 15.84 -10.07
C VAL A 138 1.17 15.82 -11.14
N GLY A 139 1.60 16.98 -11.62
CA GLY A 139 2.66 17.05 -12.62
C GLY A 139 3.98 16.48 -12.08
N THR A 140 4.83 15.92 -12.94
CA THR A 140 6.12 15.35 -12.53
C THR A 140 7.03 16.38 -11.85
N GLY A 141 7.10 17.61 -12.39
CA GLY A 141 7.84 18.71 -11.76
C GLY A 141 7.25 19.15 -10.40
N GLU A 142 5.93 19.02 -10.22
CA GLU A 142 5.29 19.30 -8.93
C GLU A 142 5.64 18.20 -7.90
N VAL A 143 5.65 16.93 -8.32
CA VAL A 143 6.10 15.81 -7.48
C VAL A 143 7.52 16.04 -6.95
N GLU A 144 8.45 16.39 -7.83
CA GLU A 144 9.85 16.60 -7.46
C GLU A 144 9.99 17.73 -6.44
N GLN A 145 9.35 18.88 -6.70
CA GLN A 145 9.37 20.03 -5.80
C GLN A 145 8.84 19.68 -4.41
N ARG A 146 7.75 18.90 -4.34
CA ARG A 146 7.15 18.50 -3.07
C ARG A 146 8.03 17.53 -2.29
N ILE A 147 8.62 16.54 -2.95
CA ILE A 147 9.55 15.62 -2.30
C ILE A 147 10.78 16.38 -1.77
N GLN A 148 11.28 17.37 -2.51
CA GLN A 148 12.36 18.23 -2.02
C GLN A 148 11.92 19.09 -0.84
N ALA A 149 10.70 19.65 -0.85
CA ALA A 149 10.17 20.43 0.26
C ALA A 149 10.02 19.59 1.55
N VAL A 150 9.55 18.34 1.43
CA VAL A 150 9.48 17.40 2.55
C VAL A 150 10.86 17.12 3.12
N LYS A 151 11.85 16.81 2.27
CA LYS A 151 13.24 16.56 2.70
C LYS A 151 13.89 17.81 3.31
N ALA A 152 13.59 18.99 2.79
CA ALA A 152 14.12 20.25 3.32
C ALA A 152 13.55 20.56 4.71
N ARG A 153 12.27 20.26 4.96
CA ARG A 153 11.62 20.52 6.25
C ARG A 153 11.93 19.48 7.32
N TYR A 154 11.95 18.20 6.94
CA TYR A 154 12.05 17.07 7.88
C TYR A 154 13.38 16.33 7.85
N GLY A 155 14.31 16.77 7.00
CA GLY A 155 15.61 16.14 6.81
C GLY A 155 15.60 15.05 5.74
N GLY A 156 16.78 14.68 5.26
CA GLY A 156 16.96 13.71 4.17
C GLY A 156 16.49 12.28 4.50
N GLY A 157 16.31 11.95 5.79
CA GLY A 157 15.78 10.66 6.25
C GLY A 157 14.25 10.56 6.23
N ALA A 158 13.54 11.65 5.94
CA ALA A 158 12.08 11.66 5.90
C ALA A 158 11.55 10.77 4.77
N ARG A 159 10.59 9.90 5.10
CA ARG A 159 9.91 9.03 4.14
C ARG A 159 8.70 9.75 3.59
N HIS A 160 8.64 9.96 2.29
CA HIS A 160 7.48 10.56 1.62
C HIS A 160 6.69 9.48 0.89
N VAL A 161 5.52 9.18 1.42
CA VAL A 161 4.58 8.21 0.88
C VAL A 161 3.40 8.92 0.26
N TRP A 162 2.96 8.41 -0.87
CA TRP A 162 1.83 8.94 -1.59
C TRP A 162 0.78 7.84 -1.77
N PHE A 163 -0.42 8.06 -1.23
CA PHE A 163 -1.54 7.15 -1.38
C PHE A 163 -2.41 7.55 -2.57
N TRP A 164 -2.49 6.71 -3.58
CA TRP A 164 -3.40 6.90 -4.71
C TRP A 164 -4.79 6.34 -4.42
N ALA A 165 -5.80 6.97 -5.03
CA ALA A 165 -7.17 6.49 -4.99
C ALA A 165 -7.33 5.17 -5.75
N LYS A 166 -8.28 4.32 -5.29
CA LYS A 166 -8.58 3.02 -5.89
C LYS A 166 -8.99 3.12 -7.37
N ASP A 167 -9.64 4.19 -7.78
CA ASP A 167 -10.09 4.35 -9.17
C ASP A 167 -8.89 4.47 -10.14
N ALA A 168 -7.79 5.07 -9.69
CA ALA A 168 -6.55 5.12 -10.47
C ALA A 168 -5.91 3.73 -10.62
N LEU A 169 -6.09 2.86 -9.63
CA LEU A 169 -5.65 1.45 -9.69
C LEU A 169 -6.50 0.64 -10.67
N GLN A 170 -7.79 0.92 -10.79
CA GLN A 170 -8.67 0.23 -11.74
C GLN A 170 -8.39 0.65 -13.18
N ALA A 171 -8.12 1.94 -13.42
CA ALA A 171 -7.80 2.45 -14.75
C ALA A 171 -6.50 1.84 -15.32
N ALA A 172 -5.54 1.52 -14.46
CA ALA A 172 -4.25 0.95 -14.85
C ALA A 172 -4.18 -0.59 -14.72
N ARG A 173 -5.32 -1.24 -14.48
CA ARG A 173 -5.39 -2.66 -14.09
C ARG A 173 -4.92 -3.58 -15.21
N LEU A 174 -4.03 -4.49 -14.87
CA LEU A 174 -3.60 -5.61 -15.72
C LEU A 174 -4.07 -6.95 -15.12
N ALA A 175 -3.77 -8.04 -15.82
CA ALA A 175 -4.09 -9.39 -15.35
C ALA A 175 -3.42 -9.72 -14.02
N ASP A 176 -4.12 -10.44 -13.14
CA ASP A 176 -3.55 -10.86 -11.86
C ASP A 176 -2.34 -11.78 -12.05
N LEU A 177 -1.36 -11.62 -11.16
CA LEU A 177 -0.23 -12.52 -11.04
C LEU A 177 -0.56 -13.65 -10.06
N ALA A 178 -0.58 -14.89 -10.54
CA ALA A 178 -0.63 -16.04 -9.65
C ALA A 178 0.70 -16.18 -8.91
N VAL A 179 0.66 -16.09 -7.59
CA VAL A 179 1.84 -16.19 -6.73
C VAL A 179 1.67 -17.32 -5.71
N LEU A 180 2.79 -17.88 -5.29
CA LEU A 180 2.85 -18.88 -4.23
C LEU A 180 4.01 -18.50 -3.31
N PRO A 181 3.81 -17.59 -2.34
CA PRO A 181 4.86 -17.23 -1.39
C PRO A 181 5.21 -18.44 -0.51
N ARG A 182 6.47 -18.54 -0.11
CA ARG A 182 6.97 -19.70 0.63
C ARG A 182 6.28 -19.82 1.98
N GLY A 183 5.73 -20.99 2.25
CA GLY A 183 5.02 -21.28 3.49
C GLY A 183 3.65 -20.62 3.60
N LEU A 184 3.12 -20.06 2.50
CA LEU A 184 1.78 -19.49 2.43
C LEU A 184 0.97 -20.18 1.32
N ALA A 185 -0.35 -20.00 1.38
CA ALA A 185 -1.25 -20.49 0.34
C ALA A 185 -1.02 -19.75 -0.99
N LYS A 186 -1.44 -20.39 -2.09
CA LYS A 186 -1.48 -19.74 -3.40
C LYS A 186 -2.37 -18.51 -3.33
N ALA A 187 -1.90 -17.39 -3.87
CA ALA A 187 -2.61 -16.13 -3.90
C ALA A 187 -2.61 -15.54 -5.31
N ARG A 188 -3.50 -14.58 -5.56
CA ARG A 188 -3.52 -13.77 -6.77
C ARG A 188 -3.17 -12.34 -6.39
N HIS A 189 -2.03 -11.87 -6.86
CA HIS A 189 -1.63 -10.49 -6.67
C HIS A 189 -2.10 -9.66 -7.83
N ALA A 190 -2.68 -8.54 -7.47
CA ALA A 190 -3.03 -7.46 -8.37
C ALA A 190 -1.82 -6.97 -9.18
N THR A 191 -1.97 -6.69 -10.49
CA THR A 191 -0.92 -6.00 -11.25
C THR A 191 -1.42 -4.77 -12.00
N ILE A 192 -0.55 -3.79 -12.21
CA ILE A 192 -0.86 -2.53 -12.89
C ILE A 192 0.29 -2.08 -13.81
N ALA A 193 -0.03 -1.31 -14.84
CA ALA A 193 0.94 -0.51 -15.57
C ALA A 193 1.16 0.82 -14.84
N PRO A 194 2.38 1.16 -14.38
CA PRO A 194 2.59 2.41 -13.67
C PRO A 194 2.44 3.62 -14.59
N THR A 195 1.90 4.72 -14.06
CA THR A 195 1.83 5.99 -14.80
C THR A 195 3.15 6.77 -14.72
N GLU A 196 3.36 7.72 -15.63
CA GLU A 196 4.54 8.60 -15.60
C GLU A 196 4.72 9.33 -14.26
N GLN A 197 3.61 9.74 -13.63
CA GLN A 197 3.64 10.40 -12.32
C GLN A 197 4.11 9.44 -11.23
N GLN A 198 3.64 8.19 -11.24
CA GLN A 198 4.05 7.18 -10.27
C GLN A 198 5.54 6.84 -10.41
N LEU A 199 6.04 6.77 -11.64
CA LEU A 199 7.47 6.59 -11.93
C LEU A 199 8.30 7.79 -11.44
N ALA A 200 7.83 9.03 -11.68
CA ALA A 200 8.51 10.24 -11.22
C ALA A 200 8.63 10.30 -9.68
N ILE A 201 7.61 9.82 -8.95
CA ILE A 201 7.66 9.75 -7.49
C ILE A 201 8.74 8.80 -7.02
N LEU A 202 8.81 7.59 -7.61
CA LEU A 202 9.85 6.63 -7.27
C LEU A 202 11.24 7.19 -7.61
N ALA A 203 11.39 7.81 -8.77
CA ALA A 203 12.66 8.42 -9.21
C ALA A 203 13.14 9.53 -8.25
N ALA A 204 12.22 10.35 -7.73
CA ALA A 204 12.52 11.38 -6.73
C ALA A 204 12.77 10.82 -5.31
N GLY A 205 12.61 9.51 -5.11
CA GLY A 205 12.83 8.82 -3.84
C GLY A 205 11.60 8.73 -2.94
N GLY A 206 10.42 9.10 -3.44
CA GLY A 206 9.14 8.87 -2.78
C GLY A 206 8.68 7.41 -2.89
N ARG A 207 7.49 7.12 -2.35
CA ARG A 207 6.83 5.82 -2.42
C ARG A 207 5.38 5.99 -2.83
N VAL A 208 4.86 5.03 -3.60
CA VAL A 208 3.47 5.00 -4.05
C VAL A 208 2.78 3.83 -3.40
N TYR A 209 1.68 4.04 -2.67
CA TYR A 209 0.80 2.98 -2.16
C TYR A 209 -0.63 3.21 -2.62
N PHE A 210 -1.46 2.17 -2.54
CA PHE A 210 -2.89 2.27 -2.82
C PHE A 210 -3.68 1.82 -1.61
N LEU A 211 -4.83 2.44 -1.36
CA LEU A 211 -5.76 2.02 -0.32
C LEU A 211 -6.96 1.33 -0.97
N ASP A 212 -7.16 0.05 -0.67
CA ASP A 212 -8.33 -0.73 -1.05
C ASP A 212 -9.13 -1.13 0.20
N GLY A 213 -10.10 -0.29 0.56
CA GLY A 213 -10.87 -0.46 1.79
C GLY A 213 -9.99 -0.41 3.04
N GLN A 214 -9.77 -1.56 3.67
CA GLN A 214 -8.89 -1.73 4.85
C GLN A 214 -7.49 -2.25 4.50
N GLN A 215 -7.24 -2.60 3.24
CA GLN A 215 -5.95 -3.08 2.77
C GLN A 215 -5.14 -1.94 2.18
N VAL A 216 -3.85 -1.96 2.47
CA VAL A 216 -2.86 -1.15 1.77
C VAL A 216 -2.14 -2.07 0.78
N LEU A 217 -2.09 -1.63 -0.47
CA LEU A 217 -1.45 -2.34 -1.55
C LEU A 217 -0.09 -1.69 -1.82
N ILE A 218 0.97 -2.45 -1.59
CA ILE A 218 2.37 -2.00 -1.73
C ILE A 218 2.93 -2.54 -3.04
N PRO A 219 3.40 -1.67 -3.96
CA PRO A 219 3.91 -2.11 -5.24
C PRO A 219 5.32 -2.72 -5.13
N TYR A 220 5.55 -3.75 -5.92
CA TYR A 220 6.85 -4.34 -6.24
C TYR A 220 6.96 -4.50 -7.76
N GLY A 221 8.18 -4.52 -8.29
CA GLY A 221 8.39 -4.65 -9.72
C GLY A 221 8.21 -6.10 -10.15
N VAL A 222 7.56 -6.33 -11.28
CA VAL A 222 7.47 -7.63 -11.94
C VAL A 222 8.16 -7.51 -13.29
N HIS A 223 9.10 -8.42 -13.54
CA HIS A 223 9.85 -8.52 -14.78
C HIS A 223 9.45 -9.84 -15.43
N ASP A 224 8.71 -9.75 -16.52
CA ASP A 224 8.37 -10.91 -17.34
C ASP A 224 9.58 -11.19 -18.27
N PHE A 225 10.01 -12.45 -18.37
CA PHE A 225 11.16 -12.84 -19.18
C PHE A 225 11.02 -14.26 -19.72
N ASP A 226 11.77 -14.55 -20.78
CA ASP A 226 11.91 -15.89 -21.32
C ASP A 226 13.23 -16.52 -20.86
N HIS A 227 13.19 -17.77 -20.41
CA HIS A 227 14.39 -18.52 -20.06
C HIS A 227 15.25 -18.73 -21.30
N GLU A 228 16.50 -18.26 -21.26
CA GLU A 228 17.51 -18.58 -22.26
C GLU A 228 17.98 -20.03 -22.08
N GLN A 229 17.78 -20.84 -23.12
CA GLN A 229 18.23 -22.23 -23.14
C GLN A 229 19.76 -22.30 -23.13
N ARG A 230 20.32 -23.13 -22.23
CA ARG A 230 21.76 -23.45 -22.21
C ARG A 230 22.03 -24.74 -22.99
N SER A 231 23.29 -24.94 -23.36
CA SER A 231 23.76 -26.09 -24.16
C SER A 231 23.46 -27.46 -23.55
N GLU A 232 23.28 -27.55 -22.23
CA GLU A 232 23.01 -28.80 -21.50
C GLU A 232 21.58 -28.85 -20.93
N GLU A 233 20.65 -28.11 -21.54
CA GLU A 233 19.26 -28.04 -21.11
C GLU A 233 18.32 -28.19 -22.30
N ASP A 234 17.32 -29.05 -22.15
CA ASP A 234 16.24 -29.18 -23.12
C ASP A 234 14.94 -28.64 -22.50
N TRP A 235 14.35 -27.64 -23.15
CA TRP A 235 13.12 -26.98 -22.68
C TRP A 235 11.86 -27.40 -23.46
N ASP A 236 12.01 -28.32 -24.40
CA ASP A 236 10.93 -28.86 -25.23
C ASP A 236 10.26 -30.05 -24.53
N PHE A 237 9.43 -29.78 -23.51
CA PHE A 237 8.78 -30.82 -22.71
C PHE A 237 7.61 -31.47 -23.48
N PRO A 238 7.58 -32.81 -23.64
CA PRO A 238 6.68 -33.48 -24.58
C PRO A 238 5.18 -33.46 -24.25
N ASP A 239 4.74 -32.96 -23.09
CA ASP A 239 3.33 -33.03 -22.65
C ASP A 239 2.75 -31.75 -22.02
N TRP A 240 3.45 -30.61 -22.04
CA TRP A 240 3.07 -29.46 -21.20
C TRP A 240 2.62 -28.19 -21.95
N ARG A 241 1.68 -27.48 -21.30
CA ARG A 241 0.98 -26.28 -21.80
C ARG A 241 1.97 -25.21 -22.27
N TRP A 242 1.69 -24.64 -23.45
CA TRP A 242 2.34 -23.46 -24.03
C TRP A 242 2.87 -22.45 -22.99
N GLY A 243 4.15 -22.08 -23.11
CA GLY A 243 4.73 -20.94 -22.36
C GLY A 243 5.58 -21.27 -21.13
N TRP A 244 6.18 -22.46 -21.01
CA TRP A 244 7.07 -22.79 -19.89
C TRP A 244 8.37 -21.99 -19.85
N HIS A 245 8.86 -21.58 -21.03
CA HIS A 245 9.99 -20.65 -21.15
C HIS A 245 9.64 -19.27 -20.57
N ARG A 246 8.36 -18.87 -20.56
CA ARG A 246 7.91 -17.62 -19.93
C ARG A 246 7.90 -17.77 -18.40
N ASP A 247 8.53 -16.83 -17.74
CA ASP A 247 8.53 -16.74 -16.29
C ASP A 247 8.56 -15.27 -15.86
N TRP A 248 8.50 -15.06 -14.55
CA TRP A 248 8.61 -13.73 -13.98
C TRP A 248 9.50 -13.73 -12.75
N ARG A 249 10.18 -12.60 -12.56
CA ARG A 249 10.92 -12.28 -11.34
C ARG A 249 10.43 -10.97 -10.73
N ILE A 250 10.68 -10.77 -9.45
CA ILE A 250 10.30 -9.53 -8.77
C ILE A 250 11.51 -8.66 -8.44
N SER A 251 11.30 -7.35 -8.40
CA SER A 251 12.18 -6.41 -7.71
C SER A 251 11.46 -5.81 -6.50
N HIS A 252 12.14 -5.83 -5.35
CA HIS A 252 11.64 -5.34 -4.07
C HIS A 252 12.82 -4.68 -3.30
N PRO A 253 12.58 -3.80 -2.30
CA PRO A 253 11.29 -3.42 -1.70
C PRO A 253 10.48 -2.38 -2.51
N VAL A 254 11.05 -1.86 -3.59
CA VAL A 254 10.38 -0.93 -4.50
C VAL A 254 10.43 -1.45 -5.93
N PRO A 255 9.46 -1.10 -6.79
CA PRO A 255 9.55 -1.41 -8.20
C PRO A 255 10.80 -0.81 -8.82
N ALA A 256 11.51 -1.63 -9.59
CA ALA A 256 12.65 -1.15 -10.35
C ALA A 256 12.14 -0.34 -11.56
N PRO A 257 12.90 0.68 -12.02
CA PRO A 257 12.46 1.52 -13.14
C PRO A 257 12.20 0.76 -14.44
N ASP A 258 12.87 -0.37 -14.63
CA ASP A 258 12.79 -1.27 -15.79
C ASP A 258 11.77 -2.41 -15.61
N ALA A 259 11.01 -2.43 -14.51
CA ALA A 259 9.99 -3.46 -14.30
C ALA A 259 8.89 -3.37 -15.38
N THR A 260 8.57 -4.51 -15.99
CA THR A 260 7.51 -4.65 -17.01
C THR A 260 6.15 -4.13 -16.52
N ARG A 261 5.84 -4.41 -15.25
CA ARG A 261 4.61 -3.99 -14.56
C ARG A 261 4.82 -3.99 -13.06
N TRP A 262 3.89 -3.43 -12.30
CA TRP A 262 3.92 -3.48 -10.84
C TRP A 262 2.96 -4.55 -10.33
N GLY A 263 3.47 -5.46 -9.50
CA GLY A 263 2.65 -6.32 -8.67
C GLY A 263 2.33 -5.63 -7.35
N LEU A 264 1.16 -5.89 -6.80
CA LEU A 264 0.68 -5.24 -5.58
C LEU A 264 0.57 -6.26 -4.44
N ALA A 265 1.42 -6.11 -3.44
CA ALA A 265 1.43 -6.91 -2.23
C ALA A 265 0.37 -6.36 -1.26
N PRO A 266 -0.66 -7.15 -0.89
CA PRO A 266 -1.64 -6.71 0.08
C PRO A 266 -1.10 -6.83 1.51
N VAL A 267 -1.26 -5.77 2.28
CA VAL A 267 -1.08 -5.77 3.74
C VAL A 267 -2.28 -5.10 4.39
N THR A 268 -2.57 -5.44 5.65
CA THR A 268 -3.59 -4.71 6.42
C THR A 268 -3.03 -3.40 6.95
N PHE A 269 -3.91 -2.45 7.23
CA PHE A 269 -3.50 -1.21 7.88
C PHE A 269 -2.84 -1.45 9.26
N ASP A 270 -3.36 -2.43 10.00
CA ASP A 270 -2.81 -2.83 11.31
C ASP A 270 -1.40 -3.41 11.19
N GLU A 271 -1.07 -4.06 10.07
CA GLU A 271 0.26 -4.61 9.80
C GLU A 271 1.31 -3.53 9.58
N LEU A 272 0.94 -2.43 8.94
CA LEU A 272 1.80 -1.25 8.79
C LEU A 272 2.04 -0.55 10.13
N THR A 273 1.08 -0.73 11.04
CA THR A 273 1.03 -0.08 12.34
C THR A 273 1.28 -1.02 13.52
N ARG A 274 1.85 -2.21 13.28
CA ARG A 274 2.05 -3.18 14.37
C ARG A 274 3.20 -2.81 15.33
N THR A 275 4.25 -2.17 14.81
CA THR A 275 5.40 -1.74 15.61
C THR A 275 5.08 -0.45 16.36
N ARG A 276 5.09 -0.51 17.70
CA ARG A 276 4.92 0.67 18.56
C ARG A 276 6.01 1.70 18.22
N GLY A 277 5.63 2.80 17.57
CA GLY A 277 6.50 3.94 17.31
C GLY A 277 7.08 4.05 15.89
N VAL A 278 6.84 3.09 14.98
CA VAL A 278 7.39 3.14 13.60
C VAL A 278 6.43 2.59 12.57
N PHE A 279 6.17 3.40 11.52
CA PHE A 279 5.54 2.94 10.28
C PHE A 279 6.45 1.96 9.56
N SER A 280 6.06 0.70 9.59
CA SER A 280 6.92 -0.40 9.16
C SER A 280 6.33 -1.11 7.96
N LEU A 281 7.18 -1.35 6.96
CA LEU A 281 6.89 -2.21 5.82
C LEU A 281 7.29 -3.66 6.10
N ALA A 282 7.59 -4.03 7.36
CA ALA A 282 8.13 -5.34 7.69
C ALA A 282 7.28 -6.50 7.15
N THR A 283 5.96 -6.44 7.30
CA THR A 283 5.05 -7.49 6.78
C THR A 283 5.11 -7.59 5.25
N ALA A 284 5.10 -6.45 4.56
CA ALA A 284 5.20 -6.43 3.10
C ALA A 284 6.56 -6.96 2.63
N ASN A 285 7.64 -6.56 3.31
CA ASN A 285 9.00 -7.03 3.03
C ASN A 285 9.13 -8.53 3.29
N ASP A 286 8.53 -9.08 4.35
CA ASP A 286 8.51 -10.53 4.60
C ASP A 286 7.75 -11.27 3.48
N LEU A 287 6.57 -10.78 3.09
CA LEU A 287 5.82 -11.34 1.98
C LEU A 287 6.63 -11.33 0.68
N MET A 288 7.29 -10.22 0.35
CA MET A 288 8.14 -10.10 -0.83
C MET A 288 9.39 -11.00 -0.76
N ASN A 289 10.02 -11.13 0.41
CA ASN A 289 11.13 -12.06 0.62
C ASN A 289 10.69 -13.51 0.39
N ARG A 290 9.50 -13.90 0.85
CA ARG A 290 8.92 -15.23 0.61
C ARG A 290 8.60 -15.46 -0.86
N LEU A 291 8.14 -14.43 -1.57
CA LEU A 291 7.93 -14.48 -3.02
C LEU A 291 9.25 -14.71 -3.76
N GLU A 292 10.31 -13.99 -3.38
CA GLU A 292 11.63 -14.13 -4.00
C GLU A 292 12.25 -15.52 -3.76
N GLN A 293 12.09 -16.09 -2.56
CA GLN A 293 12.51 -17.47 -2.28
C GLN A 293 11.76 -18.48 -3.16
N SER A 294 10.45 -18.26 -3.35
CA SER A 294 9.62 -19.14 -4.18
C SER A 294 9.98 -19.02 -5.65
N GLN A 295 10.25 -17.81 -6.13
CA GLN A 295 10.79 -17.56 -7.47
C GLN A 295 12.10 -18.31 -7.70
N ARG A 296 13.06 -18.21 -6.76
CA ARG A 296 14.34 -18.95 -6.85
C ARG A 296 14.13 -20.46 -6.87
N GLY A 297 13.20 -20.98 -6.05
CA GLY A 297 12.83 -22.39 -6.03
C GLY A 297 12.21 -22.86 -7.35
N ARG A 298 11.24 -22.11 -7.88
CA ARG A 298 10.63 -22.38 -9.20
C ARG A 298 11.70 -22.40 -10.29
N TRP A 299 12.56 -21.39 -10.35
CA TRP A 299 13.61 -21.29 -11.36
C TRP A 299 14.56 -22.50 -11.31
N ARG A 300 15.09 -22.84 -10.12
CA ARG A 300 15.97 -24.01 -9.96
C ARG A 300 15.29 -25.31 -10.36
N SER A 301 14.04 -25.50 -9.96
CA SER A 301 13.26 -26.69 -10.31
C SER A 301 13.07 -26.82 -11.83
N ARG A 302 12.71 -25.73 -12.51
CA ARG A 302 12.56 -25.70 -13.97
C ARG A 302 13.88 -26.05 -14.68
N ARG A 303 15.00 -25.44 -14.28
CA ARG A 303 16.31 -25.77 -14.86
C ARG A 303 16.71 -27.23 -14.61
N SER A 304 16.47 -27.74 -13.41
CA SER A 304 16.76 -29.15 -13.08
C SER A 304 15.97 -30.11 -13.95
N GLN A 305 14.71 -29.80 -14.25
CA GLN A 305 13.87 -30.60 -15.14
C GLN A 305 14.37 -30.52 -16.59
N ALA A 306 14.78 -29.33 -17.05
CA ALA A 306 15.32 -29.15 -18.39
C ALA A 306 16.65 -29.89 -18.60
N ALA A 307 17.53 -29.86 -17.58
CA ALA A 307 18.78 -30.62 -17.59
C ALA A 307 18.53 -32.14 -17.53
N ALA A 308 17.57 -32.59 -16.73
CA ALA A 308 17.19 -34.01 -16.67
C ALA A 308 16.66 -34.51 -18.03
N LEU A 309 15.80 -33.72 -18.68
CA LEU A 309 15.28 -34.03 -20.01
C LEU A 309 16.40 -34.12 -21.05
N TYR A 310 17.37 -33.20 -21.00
CA TYR A 310 18.55 -33.24 -21.87
C TYR A 310 19.34 -34.53 -21.66
N GLN A 311 19.62 -34.89 -20.40
CA GLN A 311 20.35 -36.12 -20.06
C GLN A 311 19.60 -37.37 -20.51
N GLU A 312 18.28 -37.41 -20.40
CA GLU A 312 17.47 -38.53 -20.86
C GLU A 312 17.54 -38.70 -22.39
N ARG A 313 17.45 -37.59 -23.14
CA ARG A 313 17.49 -37.59 -24.61
C ARG A 313 18.86 -37.89 -25.19
N HIS A 314 19.90 -37.40 -24.53
CA HIS A 314 21.29 -37.58 -24.95
C HIS A 314 21.97 -38.75 -24.22
N ARG A 315 21.19 -39.58 -23.50
CA ARG A 315 21.72 -40.78 -22.87
C ARG A 315 22.22 -41.73 -23.96
N PRO A 316 23.50 -42.16 -23.92
CA PRO A 316 24.01 -43.11 -24.89
C PRO A 316 23.16 -44.38 -24.86
N THR A 317 22.74 -44.87 -26.03
CA THR A 317 22.11 -46.18 -26.15
C THR A 317 23.06 -47.21 -25.56
N PRO A 318 22.63 -48.04 -24.59
CA PRO A 318 23.50 -49.06 -24.04
C PRO A 318 24.02 -49.94 -25.18
N PRO A 319 25.30 -50.37 -25.13
CA PRO A 319 25.83 -51.26 -26.13
C PRO A 319 24.91 -52.49 -26.23
N ALA A 320 24.52 -52.83 -27.46
CA ALA A 320 23.71 -54.02 -27.71
C ALA A 320 24.35 -55.20 -26.97
N GLU A 321 23.57 -55.90 -26.14
CA GLU A 321 24.03 -57.14 -25.53
C GLU A 321 24.57 -58.03 -26.65
N PRO A 322 25.78 -58.60 -26.53
CA PRO A 322 26.31 -59.48 -27.55
C PRO A 322 25.29 -60.59 -27.77
N THR A 323 24.75 -60.63 -28.99
CA THR A 323 23.81 -61.66 -29.44
C THR A 323 24.38 -63.00 -29.03
N ALA A 324 23.71 -63.69 -28.10
CA ALA A 324 24.09 -65.04 -27.73
C ALA A 324 24.18 -65.86 -29.03
N PRO A 325 25.27 -66.61 -29.27
CA PRO A 325 25.41 -67.37 -30.51
C PRO A 325 24.24 -68.33 -30.66
N LEU A 326 23.64 -68.31 -31.85
CA LEU A 326 22.55 -69.19 -32.25
C LEU A 326 22.87 -70.64 -31.85
N PRO A 327 21.95 -71.37 -31.20
CA PRO A 327 22.19 -72.76 -30.87
C PRO A 327 22.37 -73.57 -32.16
N MET A 328 23.50 -74.25 -32.29
CA MET A 328 23.73 -75.22 -33.37
C MET A 328 22.73 -76.37 -33.24
N PRO A 329 22.27 -76.94 -34.38
CA PRO A 329 21.28 -78.01 -34.37
C PRO A 329 21.81 -79.25 -33.64
N ALA A 330 20.97 -79.76 -32.74
CA ALA A 330 21.20 -80.93 -31.92
C ALA A 330 21.47 -82.17 -32.78
N ALA A 331 22.56 -82.88 -32.47
CA ALA A 331 22.72 -84.29 -32.82
C ALA A 331 22.09 -85.12 -31.70
N GLU A 332 21.09 -85.92 -32.05
CA GLU A 332 20.43 -86.89 -31.19
C GLU A 332 21.42 -87.95 -30.70
N ALA A 333 21.47 -88.16 -29.38
CA ALA A 333 21.85 -89.44 -28.78
C ALA A 333 21.09 -89.64 -27.46
N SER A 334 20.13 -90.58 -27.57
CA SER A 334 19.31 -91.37 -26.64
C SER A 334 19.49 -91.37 -25.11
N PRO A 335 18.43 -91.83 -24.37
CA PRO A 335 18.13 -91.47 -22.98
C PRO A 335 18.48 -92.56 -21.95
N GLU A 336 18.61 -92.17 -20.67
CA GLU A 336 18.55 -93.07 -19.51
C GLU A 336 17.91 -92.35 -18.28
N PRO A 337 17.42 -93.08 -17.25
CA PRO A 337 16.04 -92.98 -16.74
C PRO A 337 15.93 -92.20 -15.41
N PRO A 338 14.72 -92.05 -14.82
CA PRO A 338 14.39 -90.93 -13.94
C PRO A 338 14.83 -91.14 -12.48
N ALA A 339 15.20 -90.05 -11.82
CA ALA A 339 15.34 -89.97 -10.37
C ALA A 339 14.12 -89.22 -9.75
N PRO A 340 13.69 -89.61 -8.54
CA PRO A 340 12.35 -89.32 -7.98
C PRO A 340 12.14 -87.86 -7.54
N PRO A 341 10.88 -87.43 -7.32
CA PRO A 341 10.53 -86.04 -7.09
C PRO A 341 10.94 -85.59 -5.68
N ALA A 342 11.71 -84.51 -5.58
CA ALA A 342 11.86 -83.77 -4.33
C ALA A 342 10.76 -82.69 -4.25
N ALA A 343 10.01 -82.74 -3.15
CA ALA A 343 8.87 -81.91 -2.81
C ALA A 343 9.24 -80.41 -2.60
N PRO A 344 8.25 -79.51 -2.63
CA PRO A 344 8.45 -78.08 -2.80
C PRO A 344 8.79 -77.36 -1.48
N PRO A 345 9.61 -76.30 -1.49
CA PRO A 345 9.54 -75.29 -0.45
C PRO A 345 8.45 -74.26 -0.80
N GLU A 346 7.38 -74.26 0.00
CA GLU A 346 6.37 -73.20 0.08
C GLU A 346 6.95 -71.89 0.69
N PRO A 347 6.28 -70.74 0.48
CA PRO A 347 6.91 -69.43 0.35
C PRO A 347 6.96 -68.64 1.67
N PRO A 348 7.87 -67.66 1.82
CA PRO A 348 7.57 -66.51 2.66
C PRO A 348 6.60 -65.55 1.96
N ALA A 349 5.54 -65.23 2.68
CA ALA A 349 4.40 -64.44 2.24
C ALA A 349 4.73 -63.00 1.84
N SER A 350 4.21 -62.65 0.66
CA SER A 350 3.59 -61.40 0.22
C SER A 350 3.67 -60.14 1.12
N ALA A 351 4.22 -59.07 0.55
CA ALA A 351 3.60 -57.74 0.65
C ALA A 351 3.41 -57.17 -0.77
N ALA A 352 2.30 -57.60 -1.37
CA ALA A 352 1.45 -56.93 -2.36
C ALA A 352 2.02 -55.71 -3.12
N ALA A 353 2.37 -55.95 -4.37
CA ALA A 353 2.12 -55.02 -5.48
C ALA A 353 0.87 -55.50 -6.23
N VAL A 354 -0.13 -54.64 -6.38
CA VAL A 354 -1.20 -54.71 -7.40
C VAL A 354 -1.74 -53.27 -7.62
N PRO A 355 -2.48 -52.97 -8.70
CA PRO A 355 -2.02 -52.68 -10.06
C PRO A 355 -2.42 -51.26 -10.51
N GLY A 356 -1.98 -50.87 -11.70
CA GLY A 356 -2.53 -49.71 -12.40
C GLY A 356 -4.04 -49.82 -12.62
N SER A 357 -4.74 -48.73 -12.34
CA SER A 357 -6.04 -48.38 -12.95
C SER A 357 -6.22 -46.87 -12.87
N ARG A 358 -6.22 -46.24 -14.06
CA ARG A 358 -6.64 -44.89 -14.45
C ARG A 358 -7.11 -43.92 -13.33
N PRO A 359 -6.56 -42.69 -13.27
CA PRO A 359 -7.33 -41.57 -12.79
C PRO A 359 -8.41 -41.23 -13.83
N HIS A 360 -9.66 -41.33 -13.38
CA HIS A 360 -10.83 -40.72 -14.00
C HIS A 360 -10.52 -39.30 -14.51
N ARG A 361 -10.82 -39.05 -15.79
CA ARG A 361 -11.03 -37.72 -16.34
C ARG A 361 -12.19 -37.06 -15.57
N PRO A 362 -12.01 -35.92 -14.88
CA PRO A 362 -13.15 -35.07 -14.54
C PRO A 362 -13.73 -34.54 -15.87
N PRO A 363 -15.04 -34.60 -16.10
CA PRO A 363 -15.62 -34.00 -17.29
C PRO A 363 -15.34 -32.48 -17.28
N LEU A 364 -15.06 -31.92 -18.47
CA LEU A 364 -15.14 -30.49 -18.69
C LEU A 364 -16.53 -30.01 -18.22
N PRO A 365 -16.65 -28.85 -17.56
CA PRO A 365 -17.94 -28.18 -17.49
C PRO A 365 -18.36 -27.82 -18.91
N GLU A 366 -19.50 -28.37 -19.32
CA GLU A 366 -20.23 -27.99 -20.51
C GLU A 366 -20.41 -26.48 -20.57
N GLU A 367 -20.17 -25.91 -21.77
CA GLU A 367 -20.77 -24.65 -22.15
C GLU A 367 -22.29 -24.77 -22.05
N ARG A 368 -22.92 -23.88 -21.30
CA ARG A 368 -24.34 -23.57 -21.44
C ARG A 368 -24.58 -22.09 -21.15
N PRO A 369 -25.63 -21.52 -21.76
CA PRO A 369 -25.54 -20.28 -22.51
C PRO A 369 -25.90 -19.06 -21.66
N GLU A 370 -25.59 -17.88 -22.19
CA GLU A 370 -26.19 -16.61 -21.78
C GLU A 370 -27.72 -16.71 -21.65
N PRO A 371 -28.31 -16.01 -20.68
CA PRO A 371 -29.62 -15.44 -20.87
C PRO A 371 -29.51 -13.91 -21.00
N GLU A 372 -30.02 -13.45 -22.14
CA GLU A 372 -30.37 -12.07 -22.41
C GLU A 372 -31.29 -11.47 -21.35
N ALA A 373 -31.28 -10.14 -21.35
CA ALA A 373 -32.17 -9.22 -20.67
C ALA A 373 -33.63 -9.67 -20.50
N GLN A 374 -34.22 -9.35 -19.33
CA GLN A 374 -35.49 -8.61 -19.30
C GLN A 374 -35.87 -8.08 -17.89
N LYS A 375 -36.28 -6.81 -17.90
CA LYS A 375 -37.37 -6.18 -17.15
C LYS A 375 -37.30 -6.03 -15.61
N THR A 376 -37.11 -4.77 -15.22
CA THR A 376 -37.98 -3.97 -14.33
C THR A 376 -38.67 -4.69 -13.17
N ASN A 377 -38.34 -4.27 -11.93
CA ASN A 377 -39.33 -3.90 -10.93
C ASN A 377 -38.69 -3.04 -9.83
N GLN A 378 -39.19 -1.81 -9.70
CA GLN A 378 -39.18 -1.04 -8.45
C GLN A 378 -39.94 -1.81 -7.36
N PRO A 379 -39.73 -1.45 -6.09
CA PRO A 379 -40.90 -1.02 -5.34
C PRO A 379 -40.69 0.33 -4.66
N ASP A 380 -41.72 1.16 -4.81
CA ASP A 380 -42.07 2.27 -3.93
C ASP A 380 -42.34 1.76 -2.50
N GLY A 381 -42.34 2.73 -1.58
CA GLY A 381 -42.22 2.53 -0.13
C GLY A 381 -43.35 1.77 0.56
N GLU A 382 -43.03 1.30 1.76
CA GLU A 382 -43.98 1.16 2.87
C GLU A 382 -43.22 1.10 4.21
N GLN A 383 -43.47 2.14 5.01
CA GLN A 383 -43.75 2.17 6.45
C GLN A 383 -42.88 1.38 7.46
N LEU A 384 -42.33 2.18 8.39
CA LEU A 384 -41.80 1.80 9.72
C LEU A 384 -42.85 1.04 10.57
N PRO A 385 -42.41 0.13 11.46
CA PRO A 385 -43.03 -0.07 12.75
C PRO A 385 -42.21 0.62 13.85
N GLU A 386 -42.91 1.44 14.61
CA GLU A 386 -42.52 1.96 15.92
C GLU A 386 -42.40 0.81 16.95
N ASP A 387 -41.76 1.11 18.08
CA ASP A 387 -41.56 0.27 19.27
C ASP A 387 -40.36 -0.69 19.30
N SER A 388 -39.23 -0.14 19.77
CA SER A 388 -38.25 -0.89 20.57
C SER A 388 -37.69 0.03 21.66
N VAL A 389 -38.26 -0.12 22.86
CA VAL A 389 -37.91 0.60 24.09
C VAL A 389 -36.46 0.30 24.49
N TYR A 390 -35.61 1.33 24.52
CA TYR A 390 -34.30 1.31 25.16
C TYR A 390 -34.45 1.40 26.68
N LEU A 391 -33.89 0.43 27.43
CA LEU A 391 -33.61 0.59 28.85
C LEU A 391 -32.22 1.23 29.03
N PRO A 392 -32.06 2.30 29.83
CA PRO A 392 -30.75 2.91 30.08
C PRO A 392 -29.97 2.15 31.15
N ALA A 393 -28.69 1.86 30.88
CA ALA A 393 -27.74 1.39 31.88
C ALA A 393 -27.28 2.55 32.78
N ALA A 394 -27.13 2.26 34.08
CA ALA A 394 -26.85 3.21 35.16
C ALA A 394 -25.54 4.00 34.98
N ALA A 395 -25.60 5.30 35.22
CA ALA A 395 -24.46 6.21 35.21
C ALA A 395 -23.59 6.05 36.47
N VAL A 396 -22.29 5.82 36.29
CA VAL A 396 -21.28 5.95 37.35
C VAL A 396 -20.69 7.37 37.24
N PRO A 397 -20.64 8.17 38.34
CA PRO A 397 -20.09 9.52 38.28
C PRO A 397 -18.57 9.50 38.07
N PRO A 398 -17.98 10.40 37.26
CA PRO A 398 -16.54 10.51 37.12
C PRO A 398 -15.91 11.09 38.40
N GLY A 399 -14.84 10.44 38.87
CA GLY A 399 -14.02 10.94 39.99
C GLY A 399 -13.26 12.23 39.62
N PRO A 400 -12.72 12.95 40.62
CA PRO A 400 -12.05 14.24 40.41
C PRO A 400 -10.79 14.10 39.54
N MET A 401 -10.67 14.97 38.52
CA MET A 401 -9.51 15.00 37.63
C MET A 401 -8.24 15.50 38.36
N PRO A 402 -7.06 14.91 38.09
CA PRO A 402 -5.78 15.45 38.54
C PRO A 402 -5.47 16.80 37.85
N PRO A 403 -4.72 17.71 38.49
CA PRO A 403 -4.34 18.99 37.89
C PRO A 403 -3.43 18.79 36.67
N PRO A 404 -3.47 19.71 35.69
CA PRO A 404 -2.64 19.61 34.50
C PRO A 404 -1.14 19.72 34.82
N PRO A 405 -0.27 19.01 34.09
CA PRO A 405 1.17 19.12 34.27
C PRO A 405 1.67 20.53 33.92
N ALA A 406 2.56 21.06 34.75
CA ALA A 406 3.24 22.33 34.49
C ALA A 406 4.24 22.15 33.33
N TYR A 407 4.03 22.85 32.23
CA TYR A 407 4.98 22.90 31.11
C TYR A 407 6.19 23.76 31.49
N PRO A 408 7.44 23.34 31.19
CA PRO A 408 8.58 24.23 31.25
C PRO A 408 8.49 25.31 30.15
N PRO A 409 9.00 26.53 30.38
CA PRO A 409 8.96 27.59 29.38
C PRO A 409 9.77 27.21 28.13
N ALA A 410 9.28 27.65 26.97
CA ALA A 410 9.89 27.39 25.67
C ALA A 410 11.35 27.89 25.61
N PRO A 411 12.30 27.10 25.07
CA PRO A 411 13.68 27.55 24.89
C PRO A 411 13.72 28.62 23.79
N GLY A 412 14.16 29.84 24.13
CA GLY A 412 14.47 30.87 23.14
C GLY A 412 14.01 32.30 23.42
N GLN A 413 13.40 32.62 24.57
CA GLN A 413 13.22 34.02 24.95
C GLN A 413 14.47 34.55 25.66
N PRO A 414 15.23 35.51 25.08
CA PRO A 414 16.17 36.28 25.88
C PRO A 414 15.36 37.11 26.90
N PRO A 415 15.87 37.29 28.14
CA PRO A 415 15.17 38.06 29.16
C PRO A 415 14.90 39.48 28.66
N LEU A 416 13.67 39.95 28.87
CA LEU A 416 13.26 41.34 28.65
C LEU A 416 14.13 42.26 29.51
N VAL A 417 15.15 42.87 28.89
CA VAL A 417 15.87 44.00 29.47
C VAL A 417 15.05 45.26 29.16
N PRO A 418 14.62 46.05 30.16
CA PRO A 418 13.92 47.29 29.91
C PRO A 418 14.86 48.30 29.24
N SER A 419 14.53 48.75 28.02
CA SER A 419 15.25 49.84 27.36
C SER A 419 15.11 51.14 28.15
N PRO A 420 16.21 51.86 28.44
CA PRO A 420 16.12 53.19 29.01
C PRO A 420 15.75 54.23 27.94
N ALA A 421 15.06 55.26 28.41
CA ALA A 421 14.39 56.30 27.66
C ALA A 421 15.30 57.12 26.73
N GLN A 422 14.67 57.68 25.70
CA GLN A 422 15.20 58.67 24.77
C GLN A 422 15.86 59.86 25.48
N GLY A 423 17.10 60.18 25.08
CA GLY A 423 17.83 61.36 25.50
C GLY A 423 18.73 61.89 24.38
N GLN A 424 18.23 62.91 23.67
CA GLN A 424 18.93 64.01 22.99
C GLN A 424 20.49 64.07 23.12
N ARG A 425 21.22 64.04 21.99
CA ARG A 425 21.97 65.18 21.38
C ARG A 425 23.19 64.77 20.52
N ARG A 426 23.24 65.44 19.35
CA ARG A 426 24.40 66.04 18.63
C ARG A 426 25.59 65.16 18.26
N GLY A 427 25.75 64.97 16.95
CA GLY A 427 26.93 65.29 16.14
C GLY A 427 28.22 64.51 16.42
N TRP A 428 28.88 64.06 15.35
CA TRP A 428 30.15 64.61 14.87
C TRP A 428 30.51 63.92 13.55
N ARG A 429 31.03 64.71 12.62
CA ARG A 429 31.52 64.30 11.30
C ARG A 429 32.83 63.53 11.45
N SER A 430 33.07 62.63 10.48
CA SER A 430 34.33 62.32 9.77
C SER A 430 35.61 62.11 10.60
N LEU A 431 36.36 61.05 10.30
CA LEU A 431 37.72 61.16 9.72
C LEU A 431 38.50 59.81 9.75
N PHE A 432 39.15 59.52 8.61
CA PHE A 432 40.25 58.57 8.34
C PHE A 432 39.94 57.05 8.45
N GLY A 433 40.34 56.16 7.54
CA GLY A 433 41.28 56.25 6.42
C GLY A 433 42.35 55.15 6.51
N LEU A 434 42.58 54.46 5.38
CA LEU A 434 43.80 53.71 4.96
C LEU A 434 43.99 52.31 5.56
N ARG A 435 43.91 51.26 4.71
CA ARG A 435 44.97 50.58 3.90
C ARG A 435 45.53 49.36 4.63
N THR A 436 45.34 48.17 4.06
CA THR A 436 46.19 47.58 3.00
C THR A 436 45.38 46.55 2.24
#